data_AF-S4RKX1-F1
#
_entry.id   AF-S4RKX1-F1
#
_cell.length_a   1.000
_cell.length_b   1.000
_cell.length_c   1.000
_cell.angle_alpha   90.00
_cell.angle_beta   90.00
_cell.angle_gamma   90.00
#
_symmetry.space_group_name_H-M   'P 1'
#
loop_
_entity.id
_entity.type
_entity.pdbx_description
1 polymer ?
#
loop_
_entity_poly.entity_id
_entity_poly.type
_entity_poly.pdbx_seq_one_letter_code
_entity_poly.pdbx_strand_id
1 'polypeptide(L)'
;INHDLRVFTILRWLDLPPAERPIVYGLYVEQPDLNGHLYGPNSFKVKSILVYVDELVGKLMDGLKQRNLHKCVDIMFVSDHGMADVSRSRVEFLSSYLTNVDNFELIHGSSARIHPNA
;
A
#
# COMPACT_ATOMS: atom_id res chain seq x y z
N ILE A 1 5.40 -12.48 3.01
CA ILE A 1 6.21 -11.34 2.52
C ILE A 1 7.05 -10.86 3.69
N ASN A 2 8.36 -10.67 3.52
CA ASN A 2 9.24 -10.20 4.59
C ASN A 2 9.61 -8.74 4.32
N HIS A 3 9.00 -7.81 5.05
CA HIS A 3 9.21 -6.37 4.85
C HIS A 3 10.56 -5.90 5.42
N ASP A 4 11.06 -6.53 6.47
CA ASP A 4 12.41 -6.26 7.01
C ASP A 4 13.49 -6.48 5.94
N LEU A 5 13.36 -7.54 5.12
CA LEU A 5 14.29 -7.79 4.03
C LEU A 5 14.29 -6.66 2.98
N ARG A 6 13.15 -6.01 2.75
CA ARG A 6 13.06 -4.87 1.82
C ARG A 6 13.82 -3.66 2.39
N VAL A 7 13.61 -3.33 3.67
CA VAL A 7 14.36 -2.28 4.37
C VAL A 7 15.86 -2.57 4.35
N PHE A 8 16.25 -3.80 4.69
CA PHE A 8 17.65 -4.23 4.65
C PHE A 8 18.27 -4.10 3.25
N THR A 9 17.50 -4.40 2.20
CA THR A 9 17.98 -4.29 0.82
C THR A 9 18.29 -2.84 0.46
N ILE A 10 17.42 -1.88 0.83
CA ILE A 10 17.68 -0.44 0.64
C ILE A 10 18.96 -0.02 1.37
N LEU A 11 19.09 -0.39 2.65
CA LEU A 11 20.27 -0.06 3.45
C LEU A 11 21.55 -0.65 2.86
N ARG A 12 21.52 -1.88 2.36
CA ARG A 12 22.65 -2.52 1.67
C ARG A 12 23.03 -1.78 0.39
N TRP A 13 22.05 -1.31 -0.38
CA TRP A 13 22.32 -0.55 -1.60
C TRP A 13 22.93 0.82 -1.33
N LEU A 14 22.69 1.42 -0.15
CA LEU A 14 23.37 2.66 0.27
C LEU A 14 24.85 2.46 0.59
N ASP A 15 25.26 1.22 0.87
CA ASP A 15 26.65 0.83 1.15
C ASP A 15 27.44 0.48 -0.13
N LEU A 16 26.80 0.50 -1.30
CA LEU A 16 27.47 0.23 -2.58
C LEU A 16 28.56 1.28 -2.88
N PRO A 17 29.60 0.91 -3.66
CA PRO A 17 30.57 1.88 -4.16
C PRO A 17 29.89 3.03 -4.90
N PRO A 18 30.48 4.25 -4.88
CA PRO A 18 29.84 5.43 -5.50
C PRO A 18 29.42 5.26 -6.96
N ALA A 19 30.15 4.45 -7.74
CA ALA A 19 29.84 4.20 -9.15
C ALA A 19 28.60 3.32 -9.37
N GLU A 20 28.20 2.53 -8.37
CA GLU A 20 27.08 1.57 -8.43
C GLU A 20 25.90 1.98 -7.55
N ARG A 21 26.12 2.93 -6.63
CA ARG A 21 25.12 3.36 -5.66
C ARG A 21 24.01 4.18 -6.32
N PRO A 22 22.74 3.74 -6.25
CA PRO A 22 21.63 4.52 -6.77
C PRO A 22 21.47 5.87 -6.06
N ILE A 23 20.80 6.81 -6.71
CA ILE A 23 20.47 8.13 -6.14
C ILE A 23 18.97 8.30 -5.85
N VAL A 24 18.13 7.42 -6.40
CA VAL A 24 16.69 7.37 -6.15
C VAL A 24 16.32 5.94 -5.74
N TYR A 25 15.52 5.82 -4.69
CA TYR A 25 15.15 4.56 -4.08
C TYR A 25 13.63 4.50 -3.90
N GLY A 26 13.05 3.32 -4.13
CA GLY A 26 11.64 3.04 -3.87
C GLY A 26 11.51 1.89 -2.87
N LEU A 27 10.74 2.11 -1.81
CA LEU A 27 10.37 1.09 -0.84
C LEU A 27 8.85 1.06 -0.75
N TYR A 28 8.26 -0.12 -0.95
CA TYR A 28 6.82 -0.33 -0.89
C TYR A 28 6.48 -1.42 0.13
N VAL A 29 5.37 -1.24 0.83
CA VAL A 29 4.80 -2.17 1.81
C VAL A 29 3.29 -2.22 1.55
N GLU A 30 2.73 -3.42 1.41
CA GLU A 30 1.30 -3.65 1.10
C GLU A 30 0.37 -3.33 2.28
N GLN A 31 0.91 -2.87 3.40
CA GLN A 31 0.18 -2.55 4.61
C GLN A 31 0.13 -1.03 4.79
N PRO A 32 -0.98 -0.47 5.29
CA PRO A 32 -2.10 -1.15 5.95
C PRO A 32 -3.20 -1.66 5.02
N ASP A 33 -3.08 -1.47 3.70
CA ASP A 33 -4.14 -1.75 2.72
C ASP A 33 -4.75 -3.15 2.86
N LEU A 34 -3.92 -4.20 2.85
CA LEU A 34 -4.40 -5.57 2.94
C LEU A 34 -5.24 -5.83 4.21
N ASN A 35 -4.81 -5.34 5.37
CA ASN A 35 -5.60 -5.48 6.61
C ASN A 35 -6.84 -4.58 6.60
N GLY A 36 -6.76 -3.40 5.97
CA GLY A 36 -7.91 -2.53 5.76
C GLY A 36 -9.01 -3.22 4.98
N HIS A 37 -8.67 -3.93 3.89
CA HIS A 37 -9.62 -4.70 3.11
C HIS A 37 -10.19 -5.91 3.86
N LEU A 38 -9.36 -6.65 4.61
CA LEU A 38 -9.80 -7.88 5.29
C LEU A 38 -10.65 -7.62 6.55
N TYR A 39 -10.35 -6.55 7.28
CA TYR A 39 -10.91 -6.34 8.62
C TYR A 39 -11.64 -5.00 8.78
N GLY A 40 -11.56 -4.11 7.79
CA GLY A 40 -12.07 -2.75 7.86
C GLY A 40 -11.04 -1.78 8.45
N PRO A 41 -11.03 -0.51 7.97
CA PRO A 41 -10.06 0.52 8.39
C PRO A 41 -10.04 0.80 9.89
N ASN A 42 -11.17 0.63 10.59
CA ASN A 42 -11.29 0.93 12.02
C ASN A 42 -11.02 -0.27 12.94
N SER A 43 -10.49 -1.37 12.41
CA SER A 43 -10.27 -2.60 13.16
C SER A 43 -9.01 -2.57 14.04
N PHE A 44 -9.01 -3.38 15.10
CA PHE A 44 -7.80 -3.61 15.91
C PHE A 44 -6.65 -4.20 15.08
N LYS A 45 -6.96 -5.00 14.05
CA LYS A 45 -5.96 -5.58 13.14
C LYS A 45 -5.22 -4.50 12.35
N VAL A 46 -5.93 -3.49 11.85
CA VAL A 46 -5.33 -2.32 11.20
C VAL A 46 -4.48 -1.53 12.20
N LYS A 47 -4.96 -1.31 13.43
CA LYS A 47 -4.15 -0.65 14.46
C LYS A 47 -2.83 -1.39 14.73
N SER A 48 -2.87 -2.72 14.86
CA SER A 48 -1.65 -3.52 15.06
C SER A 48 -0.71 -3.44 13.86
N ILE A 49 -1.21 -3.47 12.63
CA ILE A 49 -0.33 -3.42 11.45
C ILE A 49 0.28 -2.04 11.24
N LEU A 50 -0.41 -0.97 11.64
CA LEU A 50 0.16 0.38 11.61
C LEU A 50 1.38 0.51 12.53
N VAL A 51 1.33 -0.08 13.74
CA VAL A 51 2.49 -0.13 14.63
C VAL A 51 3.64 -0.90 13.98
N TYR A 52 3.35 -2.03 13.33
CA TYR A 52 4.38 -2.79 12.61
C TYR A 52 5.01 -2.00 11.45
N VAL A 53 4.22 -1.25 10.67
CA VAL A 53 4.75 -0.38 9.60
C VAL A 53 5.60 0.75 10.18
N ASP A 54 5.18 1.35 11.30
CA ASP A 54 5.97 2.36 12.01
C ASP A 54 7.32 1.80 12.50
N GLU A 55 7.34 0.56 13.01
CA GLU A 55 8.59 -0.13 13.38
C GLU A 55 9.51 -0.36 12.18
N LEU A 56 8.97 -0.66 10.99
CA LEU A 56 9.78 -0.80 9.76
C LEU A 56 10.40 0.54 9.35
N VAL A 57 9.66 1.64 9.48
CA VAL A 57 10.18 2.99 9.27
C VAL A 57 11.29 3.28 10.29
N GLY A 58 11.08 2.93 11.56
CA GLY A 58 12.09 3.03 12.61
C GLY A 58 13.39 2.30 12.24
N LYS A 59 13.30 1.06 11.77
CA LYS A 59 14.46 0.27 11.30
C LYS A 59 15.20 0.93 10.13
N LEU A 60 14.48 1.53 9.18
CA LEU A 60 15.09 2.31 8.10
C LEU A 60 15.86 3.52 8.67
N MET A 61 15.21 4.31 9.52
CA MET A 61 15.79 5.51 10.10
C MET A 61 17.02 5.22 10.98
N ASP A 62 16.96 4.16 11.79
CA ASP A 62 18.09 3.69 12.59
C ASP A 62 19.25 3.23 11.70
N GLY A 63 18.95 2.48 10.64
CA GLY A 63 19.94 2.04 9.65
C GLY A 63 20.63 3.22 8.94
N LEU A 64 19.89 4.28 8.63
CA LEU A 64 20.45 5.52 8.08
C LEU A 64 21.29 6.26 9.12
N LYS A 65 20.86 6.30 10.39
CA LYS A 65 21.59 6.95 11.47
C LYS A 65 22.92 6.26 11.74
N GLN A 66 22.95 4.93 11.77
CA GLN A 66 24.16 4.12 11.92
C GLN A 66 25.18 4.39 10.80
N ARG A 67 24.71 4.78 9.60
CA ARG A 67 25.56 5.15 8.45
C ARG A 67 25.90 6.64 8.38
N ASN A 68 25.49 7.44 9.37
CA ASN A 68 25.56 8.90 9.33
C ASN A 68 24.81 9.55 8.14
N LEU A 69 23.83 8.85 7.57
CA LEU A 69 23.05 9.29 6.41
C LEU A 69 21.70 9.95 6.78
N HIS A 70 21.26 9.83 8.03
CA HIS A 70 19.97 10.38 8.51
C HIS A 70 19.79 11.91 8.37
N LYS A 71 20.87 12.65 8.09
CA LYS A 71 20.83 14.10 7.79
C LYS A 71 21.29 14.44 6.36
N CYS A 72 21.37 13.44 5.51
CA CYS A 72 21.87 13.52 4.13
C CYS A 72 20.83 13.01 3.13
N VAL A 73 20.08 11.96 3.49
CA VAL A 73 19.03 11.39 2.65
C VAL A 73 17.73 12.18 2.85
N ASP A 74 17.17 12.67 1.75
CA ASP A 74 15.81 13.19 1.70
C ASP A 74 14.81 12.03 1.64
N ILE A 75 13.80 12.05 2.51
CA ILE A 75 12.80 10.98 2.62
C ILE A 75 11.41 11.57 2.43
N MET A 76 10.63 10.92 1.57
CA MET A 76 9.22 11.22 1.37
C MET A 76 8.39 10.00 1.74
N PHE A 77 7.56 10.12 2.77
CA PHE A 77 6.57 9.09 3.12
C PHE A 77 5.26 9.40 2.40
N VAL A 78 4.79 8.45 1.60
CA VAL A 78 3.57 8.60 0.79
C VAL A 78 2.69 7.37 0.92
N SER A 79 1.41 7.56 0.62
CA SER A 79 0.43 6.50 0.38
C SER A 79 -0.18 6.73 -0.99
N ASP A 80 -0.58 5.66 -1.66
CA ASP A 80 -1.31 5.71 -2.93
C ASP A 80 -2.76 6.16 -2.74
N HIS A 81 -3.43 5.68 -1.69
CA HIS A 81 -4.81 6.06 -1.36
C HIS A 81 -5.16 5.88 0.12
N GLY A 82 -6.42 6.16 0.47
CA GLY A 82 -7.02 5.88 1.77
C GLY A 82 -7.83 4.58 1.80
N MET A 83 -8.64 4.37 2.85
CA MET A 83 -9.49 3.18 2.99
C MET A 83 -10.85 3.59 3.59
N ALA A 84 -11.92 2.88 3.22
CA ALA A 84 -13.28 3.15 3.69
C ALA A 84 -13.99 1.88 4.15
N ASP A 85 -14.84 2.01 5.18
CA ASP A 85 -15.72 0.93 5.63
C ASP A 85 -16.87 0.70 4.64
N VAL A 86 -17.08 -0.57 4.30
CA VAL A 86 -18.16 -1.00 3.38
C VAL A 86 -19.26 -1.73 4.14
N SER A 87 -20.49 -1.61 3.66
CA SER A 87 -21.65 -2.33 4.19
C SER A 87 -22.44 -2.91 3.03
N ARG A 88 -22.96 -4.14 3.21
CA ARG A 88 -23.87 -4.76 2.24
C ARG A 88 -25.14 -3.93 2.00
N SER A 89 -25.56 -3.12 2.98
CA SER A 89 -26.70 -2.20 2.84
C SER A 89 -26.41 -0.98 1.95
N ARG A 90 -25.15 -0.77 1.54
CA ARG A 90 -24.71 0.33 0.68
C ARG A 90 -24.10 -0.20 -0.62
N VAL A 91 -24.59 -1.35 -1.09
CA VAL A 91 -24.17 -1.96 -2.36
C VAL A 91 -25.37 -2.00 -3.29
N GLU A 92 -25.23 -1.34 -4.43
CA GLU A 92 -26.22 -1.38 -5.51
C GLU A 92 -25.87 -2.51 -6.49
N PHE A 93 -26.89 -3.23 -6.94
CA PHE A 93 -26.75 -4.28 -7.96
C PHE A 93 -27.52 -3.89 -9.20
N LEU A 94 -26.87 -3.90 -10.37
CA LEU A 94 -27.54 -3.55 -11.64
C LEU A 94 -28.70 -4.49 -11.98
N SER A 95 -28.64 -5.75 -11.53
CA SER A 95 -29.73 -6.73 -11.67
C SER A 95 -31.01 -6.34 -10.92
N SER A 96 -30.94 -5.40 -9.97
CA SER A 96 -32.14 -4.82 -9.33
C SER A 96 -32.91 -3.87 -10.25
N TYR A 97 -32.27 -3.39 -11.33
CA TYR A 97 -32.83 -2.40 -12.25
C TYR A 97 -33.00 -2.93 -13.67
N LEU A 98 -32.21 -3.93 -14.07
CA LEU A 98 -32.18 -4.49 -15.42
C LEU A 98 -32.44 -6.00 -15.39
N THR A 99 -33.27 -6.47 -16.31
CA THR A 99 -33.61 -7.89 -16.46
C THR A 99 -32.55 -8.70 -17.21
N ASN A 100 -31.68 -8.03 -17.98
CA ASN A 100 -30.56 -8.64 -18.69
C ASN A 100 -29.31 -7.79 -18.47
N VAL A 101 -28.26 -8.41 -17.93
CA VAL A 101 -26.95 -7.80 -17.69
C VAL A 101 -25.83 -8.47 -18.51
N ASP A 102 -26.19 -9.39 -19.40
CA ASP A 102 -25.24 -10.24 -20.14
C ASP A 102 -24.68 -9.56 -21.39
N ASN A 103 -25.15 -8.35 -21.74
CA ASN A 103 -24.72 -7.61 -22.93
C ASN A 103 -23.64 -6.57 -22.63
N PHE A 104 -23.21 -6.44 -21.38
CA PHE A 104 -22.20 -5.49 -20.97
C PHE A 104 -21.29 -6.07 -19.89
N GLU A 105 -20.04 -5.59 -19.88
CA GLU A 105 -19.09 -5.82 -18.81
C GLU A 105 -19.23 -4.72 -17.76
N LEU A 106 -19.34 -5.12 -16.50
CA LEU A 106 -19.33 -4.22 -15.35
C LEU A 106 -17.99 -4.32 -14.63
N ILE A 107 -17.22 -3.24 -14.62
CA ILE A 107 -16.14 -3.05 -13.66
C ILE A 107 -16.78 -2.53 -12.37
N HIS A 108 -16.84 -3.38 -11.34
CA HIS A 108 -17.50 -3.08 -10.08
C HIS A 108 -16.62 -2.25 -9.13
N GLY A 109 -17.25 -1.68 -8.09
CA GLY A 109 -16.58 -0.88 -7.05
C GLY A 109 -17.13 0.54 -6.96
N SER A 110 -16.50 1.37 -6.14
CA SER A 110 -16.94 2.77 -5.92
C SER A 110 -16.77 3.68 -7.14
N SER A 111 -15.91 3.29 -8.08
CA SER A 111 -15.69 3.97 -9.37
C SER A 111 -16.08 3.05 -10.53
N ALA A 112 -17.32 2.53 -10.46
CA ALA A 112 -17.82 1.54 -11.41
C ALA A 112 -17.90 2.08 -12.86
N ARG A 113 -17.70 1.18 -13.83
CA ARG A 113 -17.79 1.48 -15.27
C ARG A 113 -18.53 0.36 -16.00
N ILE A 114 -19.25 0.71 -17.06
CA ILE A 114 -20.01 -0.23 -17.91
C ILE A 114 -19.49 -0.10 -19.34
N HIS A 115 -19.22 -1.24 -19.98
CA HIS A 115 -18.77 -1.33 -21.36
C HIS A 115 -19.66 -2.33 -22.12
N PRO A 116 -20.11 -2.06 -23.35
CA PRO A 116 -20.80 -3.07 -24.14
C PRO A 116 -19.87 -4.25 -24.40
N ASN A 117 -20.42 -5.46 -24.45
CA ASN A 117 -19.65 -6.63 -24.88
C ASN A 117 -19.24 -6.46 -26.34
N ALA A 118 -18.02 -6.91 -26.66
CA ALA A 118 -17.51 -6.95 -28.04
C ALA A 118 -18.25 -7.98 -28.89
#